data_AF-A0A084VRF2-F1
#
_entry.id   AF-A0A084VRF2-F1
#
_cell.length_a   1.000
_cell.length_b   1.000
_cell.length_c   1.000
_cell.angle_alpha   90.00
_cell.angle_beta   90.00
_cell.angle_gamma   90.00
#
_symmetry.space_group_name_H-M   'P 1'
#
loop_
_entity.id
_entity.type
_entity.pdbx_description
1 polymer ?
#
loop_
_entity_poly.entity_id
_entity_poly.type
_entity_poly.pdbx_seq_one_letter_code
_entity_poly.pdbx_strand_id
1 'polypeptide(L)'
;MAVQLDTSGKDDLKTQFVTREGEYRLMTLSEYSRPNRVGYQNNQNSPQVRVSIVSLPSPPPQPPIGGGVGGAGGGQLSGTAGSTSASNSNSNNITLTKQQSFSNGLEHQTASGYSTPVGGDRICFNYGKELYVYSYRGAKKATDLNKPIDKKLYKGTSPSCHDFNGTAATCEGAPLLVGFSTGQIQLVHPGRREQGKLFNEEVTTDSLN
;
A
#
# COMPACT_ATOMS: atom_id res chain seq x y z
N MET A 1 -15.85 51.33 -28.93
CA MET A 1 -16.40 50.25 -28.10
C MET A 1 -15.45 49.07 -28.19
N ALA A 2 -14.64 48.85 -27.17
CA ALA A 2 -13.82 47.65 -27.09
C ALA A 2 -14.74 46.52 -26.66
N VAL A 3 -14.93 45.53 -27.52
CA VAL A 3 -15.56 44.26 -27.14
C VAL A 3 -14.57 43.56 -26.21
N GLN A 4 -14.94 43.45 -24.94
CA GLN A 4 -14.29 42.56 -24.00
C GLN A 4 -14.45 41.15 -24.59
N LEU A 5 -13.36 40.56 -25.09
CA LEU A 5 -13.35 39.14 -25.40
C LEU A 5 -13.42 38.42 -24.05
N ASP A 6 -14.60 37.94 -23.68
CA ASP A 6 -14.75 36.91 -22.67
C ASP A 6 -13.90 35.73 -23.12
N THR A 7 -12.71 35.64 -22.54
CA THR A 7 -11.83 34.50 -22.74
C THR A 7 -12.52 33.35 -22.02
N SER A 8 -13.31 32.58 -22.77
CA SER A 8 -14.03 31.39 -22.34
C SER A 8 -13.22 30.66 -21.27
N GLY A 9 -13.79 30.64 -20.07
CA GLY A 9 -13.21 30.00 -18.91
C GLY A 9 -12.77 28.59 -19.27
N LYS A 10 -11.46 28.35 -19.20
CA LYS A 10 -10.98 26.98 -18.99
C LYS A 10 -11.62 26.55 -17.68
N ASP A 11 -12.35 25.45 -17.68
CA ASP A 11 -12.94 24.87 -16.48
C ASP A 11 -11.84 24.61 -15.44
N ASP A 12 -11.54 25.61 -14.61
CA ASP A 12 -10.58 25.49 -13.54
C ASP A 12 -11.12 24.45 -12.56
N LEU A 13 -10.37 23.35 -12.41
CA LEU A 13 -10.75 22.28 -11.49
C LEU A 13 -10.87 22.85 -10.08
N LYS A 14 -12.07 22.72 -9.49
CA LYS A 14 -12.32 23.16 -8.12
C LYS A 14 -11.45 22.39 -7.13
N THR A 15 -10.70 23.12 -6.31
CA THR A 15 -9.83 22.55 -5.27
C THR A 15 -10.45 22.54 -3.89
N GLN A 16 -11.66 23.08 -3.74
CA GLN A 16 -12.40 23.07 -2.48
C GLN A 16 -13.91 23.11 -2.71
N PHE A 17 -14.66 22.51 -1.79
CA PHE A 17 -16.13 22.58 -1.75
C PHE A 17 -16.64 22.45 -0.31
N VAL A 18 -17.87 22.92 -0.06
CA VAL A 18 -18.51 22.87 1.26
C VAL A 18 -19.72 21.95 1.20
N THR A 19 -19.88 21.12 2.22
CA THR A 19 -21.09 20.31 2.46
C THR A 19 -21.57 20.57 3.89
N ARG A 20 -22.66 19.89 4.31
CA ARG A 20 -23.18 19.96 5.68
C ARG A 20 -22.13 19.61 6.74
N GLU A 21 -21.20 18.71 6.42
CA GLU A 21 -20.16 18.24 7.35
C GLU A 21 -19.02 19.25 7.51
N GLY A 22 -18.92 20.23 6.61
CA GLY A 22 -17.87 21.25 6.61
C GLY A 22 -17.24 21.44 5.23
N GLU A 23 -16.00 21.95 5.24
CA GLU A 23 -15.24 22.27 4.03
C GLU A 23 -14.25 21.15 3.69
N TYR A 24 -14.28 20.71 2.43
CA TYR A 24 -13.35 19.75 1.86
C TYR A 24 -12.37 20.52 0.99
N ARG A 25 -11.07 20.38 1.26
CA ARG A 25 -9.99 21.00 0.48
C ARG A 25 -9.04 19.95 -0.06
N LEU A 26 -8.61 20.16 -1.30
CA LEU A 26 -7.55 19.40 -1.93
C LEU A 26 -6.20 19.77 -1.31
N MET A 27 -5.54 18.81 -0.66
CA MET A 27 -4.24 19.00 -0.03
C MET A 27 -3.12 18.68 -1.03
N THR A 28 -2.63 19.68 -1.76
CA THR A 28 -1.63 19.52 -2.82
C THR A 28 -0.30 18.94 -2.35
N LEU A 29 0.06 19.14 -1.06
CA LEU A 29 1.26 18.54 -0.46
C LEU A 29 1.14 17.03 -0.20
N SER A 30 -0.07 16.48 -0.25
CA SER A 30 -0.37 15.05 -0.02
C SER A 30 -0.69 14.32 -1.33
N GLU A 31 -0.31 14.90 -2.47
CA GLU A 31 -0.48 14.29 -3.79
C GLU A 31 0.53 13.15 -4.02
N TYR A 32 0.05 12.03 -4.55
CA TYR A 32 0.88 10.91 -4.99
C TYR A 32 0.90 10.86 -6.51
N SER A 33 2.11 10.84 -7.08
CA SER A 33 2.32 10.78 -8.52
C SER A 33 3.67 10.15 -8.84
N ARG A 34 4.00 10.04 -10.13
CA ARG A 34 5.35 9.64 -10.55
C ARG A 34 6.36 10.68 -10.08
N PRO A 35 7.59 10.27 -9.70
CA PRO A 35 8.61 11.20 -9.17
C PRO A 35 8.87 12.40 -10.08
N ASN A 36 8.90 12.19 -11.41
CA ASN A 36 9.15 13.25 -12.39
C ASN A 36 7.92 14.08 -12.77
N ARG A 37 6.74 13.81 -12.19
CA ARG A 37 5.45 14.50 -12.43
C ARG A 37 5.10 14.74 -13.92
N VAL A 38 5.65 13.94 -14.83
CA VAL A 38 5.31 13.99 -16.25
C VAL A 38 3.85 13.57 -16.38
N GLY A 39 3.04 14.39 -17.05
CA GLY A 39 1.60 14.15 -17.21
C GLY A 39 1.29 12.84 -17.93
N TYR A 40 0.15 12.23 -17.59
CA TYR A 40 -0.33 11.02 -18.25
C TYR A 40 -0.91 11.37 -19.61
N GLN A 41 -0.16 11.06 -20.66
CA GLN A 41 -0.71 11.03 -22.01
C GLN A 41 -1.60 9.80 -22.11
N ASN A 42 -2.91 10.01 -21.96
CA ASN A 42 -3.92 8.97 -22.10
C ASN A 42 -4.04 8.61 -23.58
N ASN A 43 -3.21 7.68 -24.03
CA ASN A 43 -3.40 7.04 -25.33
C ASN A 43 -4.48 5.97 -25.15
N GLN A 44 -5.44 5.88 -26.07
CA GLN A 44 -6.69 5.09 -25.95
C GLN A 44 -6.51 3.61 -25.53
N ASN A 45 -5.29 3.07 -25.63
CA ASN A 45 -4.96 1.68 -25.30
C ASN A 45 -4.30 1.50 -23.91
N SER A 46 -4.12 2.56 -23.13
CA SER A 46 -3.47 2.44 -21.82
C SER A 46 -4.50 2.12 -20.72
N PRO A 47 -4.22 1.18 -19.80
CA PRO A 47 -5.15 0.87 -18.72
C PRO A 47 -5.37 2.08 -17.81
N GLN A 48 -6.57 2.15 -17.23
CA GLN A 48 -6.93 3.19 -16.26
C GLN A 48 -5.98 3.14 -15.06
N VAL A 49 -5.66 4.33 -14.52
CA VAL A 49 -4.99 4.43 -13.22
C VAL A 49 -5.93 3.94 -12.13
N ARG A 50 -5.45 3.01 -11.33
CA ARG A 50 -6.10 2.41 -10.17
C ARG A 50 -5.26 2.66 -8.94
N VAL A 51 -5.93 2.70 -7.79
CA VAL A 51 -5.31 2.92 -6.48
C VAL A 51 -5.82 1.87 -5.52
N SER A 52 -4.91 1.28 -4.76
CA SER A 52 -5.23 0.32 -3.69
C SER A 52 -4.48 0.73 -2.43
N ILE A 53 -5.15 0.63 -1.28
CA ILE A 53 -4.61 1.04 0.02
C ILE A 53 -4.72 -0.13 0.98
N VAL A 54 -3.74 -0.30 1.85
CA VAL A 54 -3.80 -1.28 2.94
C VAL A 54 -3.21 -0.69 4.21
N SER A 55 -3.81 -1.00 5.35
CA SER A 55 -3.28 -0.68 6.67
C SER A 55 -2.53 -1.88 7.21
N LEU A 56 -1.25 -1.70 7.54
CA LEU A 56 -0.43 -2.75 8.13
C LEU A 56 -0.51 -2.70 9.66
N PRO A 57 -0.57 -3.86 10.33
CA PRO A 57 -0.58 -3.90 11.79
C PRO A 57 0.70 -3.32 12.38
N SER A 58 0.60 -2.79 13.60
CA SER A 58 1.77 -2.38 14.38
C SER A 58 2.67 -3.58 14.69
N PRO A 59 4.00 -3.43 14.71
CA PRO A 59 4.88 -4.51 15.13
C PRO A 59 4.58 -4.91 16.58
N PRO A 60 4.73 -6.19 16.93
CA PRO A 60 4.60 -6.63 18.31
C PRO A 60 5.66 -5.92 19.17
N PRO A 61 5.37 -5.64 20.46
CA PRO A 61 6.36 -5.14 21.40
C PRO A 61 7.55 -6.11 21.42
N GLN A 62 8.76 -5.60 21.15
CA GLN A 62 9.95 -6.45 21.28
C GLN A 62 10.06 -6.90 22.74
N PRO A 63 10.30 -8.19 23.02
CA PRO A 63 10.59 -8.63 24.38
C PRO A 63 11.80 -7.82 24.89
N PRO A 64 11.84 -7.46 26.17
CA PRO A 64 12.99 -6.77 26.73
C PRO A 64 14.23 -7.61 26.42
N ILE A 65 15.14 -7.05 25.63
CA ILE A 65 16.45 -7.64 25.38
C ILE A 65 17.06 -7.82 26.77
N GLY A 66 17.21 -9.08 27.19
CA GLY A 66 17.73 -9.46 28.49
C GLY A 66 19.16 -8.96 28.63
N GLY A 67 19.31 -7.74 29.12
CA GLY A 67 20.55 -7.29 29.73
C GLY A 67 20.84 -8.23 30.89
N GLY A 68 21.98 -8.92 30.81
CA GLY A 68 22.41 -9.89 31.81
C GLY A 68 22.47 -9.30 33.21
N VAL A 69 21.83 -10.03 34.13
CA VAL A 69 22.20 -10.35 35.53
C VAL A 69 22.61 -9.20 36.47
N GLY A 70 21.79 -8.99 37.50
CA GLY A 70 22.28 -8.63 38.84
C GLY A 70 21.38 -7.73 39.68
N GLY A 71 20.63 -8.31 40.63
CA GLY A 71 20.36 -7.64 41.91
C GLY A 71 18.88 -7.43 42.29
N ALA A 72 18.42 -8.28 43.22
CA ALA A 72 17.11 -8.32 43.85
C ALA A 72 16.64 -7.03 44.55
N GLY A 73 15.31 -6.82 44.61
CA GLY A 73 14.64 -5.91 45.54
C GLY A 73 13.13 -5.88 45.30
N GLY A 74 12.35 -6.48 46.20
CA GLY A 74 10.89 -6.66 46.07
C GLY A 74 10.05 -5.44 46.45
N GLY A 75 8.75 -5.47 46.09
CA GLY A 75 7.77 -4.46 46.50
C GLY A 75 6.41 -4.50 45.77
N GLN A 76 5.49 -5.28 46.34
CA GLN A 76 4.03 -5.10 46.51
C GLN A 76 3.15 -4.20 45.59
N LEU A 77 2.11 -4.83 45.02
CA LEU A 77 0.66 -4.49 44.84
C LEU A 77 0.14 -3.04 44.71
N SER A 78 -0.68 -2.81 43.66
CA SER A 78 -1.89 -1.94 43.53
C SER A 78 -2.01 -1.54 42.05
N GLY A 79 -3.07 -1.74 41.24
CA GLY A 79 -4.50 -1.67 41.49
C GLY A 79 -5.10 -0.48 40.73
N THR A 80 -5.48 -0.61 39.45
CA THR A 80 -6.45 0.30 38.80
C THR A 80 -7.04 -0.29 37.51
N ALA A 81 -8.35 -0.12 37.36
CA ALA A 81 -9.21 -0.59 36.28
C ALA A 81 -9.22 0.38 35.07
N GLY A 82 -9.52 -0.16 33.88
CA GLY A 82 -9.73 0.65 32.67
C GLY A 82 -10.17 -0.16 31.44
N SER A 83 -11.47 -0.41 31.34
CA SER A 83 -12.30 -0.53 30.12
C SER A 83 -11.70 -1.22 28.87
N THR A 84 -12.04 -2.50 28.68
CA THR A 84 -11.99 -3.19 27.38
C THR A 84 -13.22 -2.86 26.53
N SER A 85 -13.04 -2.20 25.39
CA SER A 85 -14.08 -2.12 24.35
C SER A 85 -13.90 -3.28 23.39
N ALA A 86 -14.84 -4.21 23.44
CA ALA A 86 -14.97 -5.33 22.51
C ALA A 86 -15.50 -4.84 21.16
N SER A 87 -14.68 -4.93 20.12
CA SER A 87 -15.15 -4.79 18.74
C SER A 87 -15.52 -6.17 18.20
N ASN A 88 -16.83 -6.33 18.02
CA ASN A 88 -17.51 -7.51 17.53
C ASN A 88 -17.15 -7.79 16.06
N SER A 89 -16.35 -8.83 15.81
CA SER A 89 -16.06 -9.31 14.45
C SER A 89 -16.79 -10.64 14.25
N ASN A 90 -17.80 -10.61 13.39
CA ASN A 90 -18.62 -11.75 13.04
C ASN A 90 -17.79 -12.70 12.13
N SER A 91 -17.29 -13.81 12.69
CA SER A 91 -16.51 -14.81 11.96
C SER A 91 -17.44 -15.89 11.41
N ASN A 92 -17.59 -15.93 10.08
CA ASN A 92 -18.05 -17.13 9.39
C ASN A 92 -16.86 -18.08 9.23
N ASN A 93 -16.88 -19.17 10.00
CA ASN A 93 -15.78 -20.11 10.10
C ASN A 93 -15.85 -21.11 8.92
N ILE A 94 -14.96 -20.96 7.93
CA ILE A 94 -14.56 -22.06 7.06
C ILE A 94 -13.31 -22.68 7.68
N THR A 95 -13.47 -23.92 8.14
CA THR A 95 -12.39 -24.74 8.72
C THR A 95 -11.47 -25.22 7.60
N LEU A 96 -10.24 -24.68 7.54
CA LEU A 96 -9.16 -25.26 6.75
C LEU A 96 -8.11 -25.90 7.67
N THR A 97 -7.77 -27.13 7.36
CA THR A 97 -6.93 -28.05 8.13
C THR A 97 -5.49 -27.55 8.32
N LYS A 98 -5.11 -27.41 9.60
CA LYS A 98 -3.78 -27.48 10.23
C LYS A 98 -2.58 -27.60 9.27
N GLN A 99 -1.95 -26.47 8.94
CA GLN A 99 -0.61 -26.44 8.35
C GLN A 99 0.44 -26.24 9.45
N GLN A 100 1.47 -27.08 9.41
CA GLN A 100 2.49 -27.27 10.44
C GLN A 100 3.36 -26.03 10.64
N SER A 101 3.61 -25.71 11.92
CA SER A 101 4.56 -24.70 12.36
C SER A 101 5.99 -25.10 11.97
N PHE A 102 6.64 -24.30 11.13
CA PHE A 102 8.09 -24.33 10.98
C PHE A 102 8.68 -23.19 11.81
N SER A 103 9.20 -23.54 12.98
CA SER A 103 10.11 -22.70 13.75
C SER A 103 11.50 -22.81 13.12
N ASN A 104 11.91 -21.83 12.31
CA ASN A 104 13.31 -21.61 11.96
C ASN A 104 13.63 -20.14 12.16
N GLY A 105 14.48 -19.85 13.16
CA GLY A 105 15.18 -18.59 13.28
C GLY A 105 16.11 -18.42 12.09
N LEU A 106 15.81 -17.45 11.23
CA LEU A 106 16.73 -16.98 10.21
C LEU A 106 17.03 -15.52 10.52
N GLU A 107 18.25 -15.28 10.96
CA GLU A 107 18.82 -13.96 11.14
C GLU A 107 18.60 -13.15 9.87
N HIS A 108 17.87 -12.04 9.98
CA HIS A 108 17.64 -11.11 8.89
C HIS A 108 18.96 -10.40 8.59
N GLN A 109 19.79 -11.01 7.75
CA GLN A 109 20.97 -10.35 7.20
C GLN A 109 20.49 -9.30 6.18
N THR A 110 20.08 -8.15 6.68
CA THR A 110 19.76 -6.98 5.87
C THR A 110 21.06 -6.36 5.38
N ALA A 111 21.30 -6.43 4.08
CA ALA A 111 22.28 -5.56 3.43
C ALA A 111 21.86 -4.09 3.61
N SER A 112 22.83 -3.28 3.99
CA SER A 112 22.80 -1.85 4.30
C SER A 112 21.95 -0.98 3.37
N GLY A 113 21.02 -0.21 3.94
CA GLY A 113 20.63 1.11 3.40
C GLY A 113 19.14 1.46 3.29
N TYR A 114 18.23 0.48 3.24
CA TYR A 114 16.79 0.74 3.09
C TYR A 114 15.99 -0.11 4.06
N SER A 115 15.73 0.39 5.27
CA SER A 115 14.75 -0.22 6.16
C SER A 115 13.35 0.08 5.61
N THR A 116 12.62 -0.95 5.17
CA THR A 116 11.20 -0.80 4.88
C THR A 116 10.49 -0.31 6.15
N PRO A 117 9.67 0.75 6.06
CA PRO A 117 8.89 1.20 7.21
C PRO A 117 8.05 0.04 7.75
N VAL A 118 8.01 -0.12 9.06
CA VAL A 118 7.19 -1.14 9.74
C VAL A 118 5.86 -0.52 10.16
N GLY A 119 4.76 -1.23 9.91
CA GLY A 119 3.39 -0.80 10.18
C GLY A 119 2.92 0.36 9.29
N GLY A 120 1.73 0.86 9.60
CA GLY A 120 1.12 2.02 8.94
C GLY A 120 0.57 1.72 7.55
N ASP A 121 0.06 2.74 6.88
CA ASP A 121 -0.67 2.57 5.63
C ASP A 121 0.27 2.49 4.42
N ARG A 122 -0.15 1.76 3.39
CA ARG A 122 0.52 1.64 2.10
C ARG A 122 -0.45 2.05 1.00
N ILE A 123 0.08 2.73 -0.01
CA ILE A 123 -0.67 3.09 -1.23
C ILE A 123 0.05 2.49 -2.43
N CYS A 124 -0.71 1.84 -3.31
CA CYS A 124 -0.26 1.31 -4.57
C CYS A 124 -1.03 1.95 -5.72
N PHE A 125 -0.33 2.39 -6.76
CA PHE A 125 -0.97 2.86 -7.99
C PHE A 125 -0.18 2.44 -9.23
N ASN A 126 -0.90 2.20 -10.33
CA ASN A 126 -0.32 1.93 -11.63
C ASN A 126 -0.27 3.21 -12.48
N TYR A 127 0.70 3.27 -13.39
CA TYR A 127 0.79 4.31 -14.40
C TYR A 127 1.41 3.71 -15.67
N GLY A 128 0.55 3.43 -16.66
CA GLY A 128 0.99 2.73 -17.88
C GLY A 128 1.59 1.36 -17.54
N LYS A 129 2.91 1.22 -17.74
CA LYS A 129 3.67 -0.01 -17.44
C LYS A 129 4.35 -0.01 -16.08
N GLU A 130 4.28 1.08 -15.34
CA GLU A 130 4.89 1.18 -14.02
C GLU A 130 3.86 0.92 -12.91
N LEU A 131 4.35 0.36 -11.80
CA LEU A 131 3.61 0.17 -10.57
C LEU A 131 4.44 0.72 -9.42
N TYR A 132 3.82 1.53 -8.58
CA TYR A 132 4.46 2.20 -7.46
C TYR A 132 3.78 1.84 -6.16
N VAL A 133 4.59 1.58 -5.12
CA VAL A 133 4.12 1.40 -3.75
C VAL A 133 4.85 2.38 -2.84
N TYR A 134 4.10 3.19 -2.09
CA TYR A 134 4.63 4.13 -1.11
C TYR A 134 4.01 3.92 0.27
N SER A 135 4.63 4.49 1.30
CA SER A 135 3.95 4.73 2.57
C SER A 135 2.85 5.77 2.36
N TYR A 136 1.63 5.46 2.78
CA TYR A 136 0.55 6.44 2.83
C TYR A 136 0.63 7.21 4.15
N ARG A 137 0.79 8.54 4.06
CA ARG A 137 1.00 9.44 5.22
C ARG A 137 -0.20 10.34 5.52
N GLY A 138 -1.31 10.16 4.79
CA GLY A 138 -2.52 10.96 4.90
C GLY A 138 -2.34 12.43 4.45
N ALA A 139 -3.32 13.25 4.81
CA ALA A 139 -3.44 14.65 4.38
C ALA A 139 -2.50 15.64 5.12
N LYS A 140 -1.77 15.18 6.14
CA LYS A 140 -0.99 16.04 7.05
C LYS A 140 0.51 16.08 6.75
N LYS A 141 1.03 15.11 6.00
CA LYS A 141 2.46 14.95 5.76
C LYS A 141 2.73 14.61 4.31
N ALA A 142 3.67 15.32 3.70
CA ALA A 142 4.18 15.00 2.38
C ALA A 142 4.96 13.67 2.42
N THR A 143 4.87 12.91 1.33
CA THR A 143 5.70 11.71 1.12
C THR A 143 6.81 12.03 0.14
N ASP A 144 8.02 11.53 0.41
CA ASP A 144 9.13 11.62 -0.54
C ASP A 144 8.87 10.68 -1.72
N LEU A 145 8.38 11.24 -2.83
CA LEU A 145 8.08 10.50 -4.05
C LEU A 145 9.34 9.92 -4.72
N ASN A 146 10.55 10.33 -4.34
CA ASN A 146 11.77 9.74 -4.90
C ASN A 146 12.17 8.43 -4.22
N LYS A 147 11.49 8.06 -3.12
CA LYS A 147 11.79 6.87 -2.32
C LYS A 147 10.57 5.94 -2.22
N PRO A 148 10.12 5.34 -3.34
CA PRO A 148 9.11 4.30 -3.27
C PRO A 148 9.60 3.12 -2.43
N ILE A 149 8.67 2.46 -1.75
CA ILE A 149 8.91 1.17 -1.10
C ILE A 149 9.20 0.12 -2.18
N ASP A 150 8.43 0.16 -3.27
CA ASP A 150 8.66 -0.67 -4.43
C ASP A 150 8.28 0.09 -5.70
N LYS A 151 9.08 -0.11 -6.75
CA LYS A 151 8.84 0.42 -8.09
C LYS A 151 9.11 -0.70 -9.08
N LYS A 152 8.07 -1.11 -9.81
CA LYS A 152 8.18 -2.13 -10.86
C LYS A 152 7.88 -1.52 -12.22
N LEU A 153 8.62 -1.99 -13.23
CA LEU A 153 8.39 -1.70 -14.64
C LEU A 153 8.09 -3.02 -15.35
N TYR A 154 6.90 -3.14 -15.91
CA TYR A 154 6.47 -4.32 -16.65
C TYR A 154 6.81 -4.18 -18.14
N LYS A 155 7.46 -5.20 -18.69
CA LYS A 155 7.76 -5.29 -20.13
C LYS A 155 6.66 -6.11 -20.79
N GLY A 156 6.25 -5.71 -22.00
CA GLY A 156 5.27 -6.46 -22.80
C GLY A 156 3.81 -6.38 -22.35
N THR A 157 3.53 -6.04 -21.08
CA THR A 157 2.17 -5.90 -20.56
C THR A 157 2.03 -4.72 -19.60
N SER A 158 0.79 -4.32 -19.31
CA SER A 158 0.46 -3.16 -18.46
C SER A 158 -0.47 -3.59 -17.32
N PRO A 159 -0.21 -3.19 -16.06
CA PRO A 159 -1.14 -3.43 -14.97
C PRO A 159 -2.50 -2.76 -15.23
N SER A 160 -3.59 -3.51 -15.03
CA SER A 160 -4.97 -3.06 -15.24
C SER A 160 -5.77 -2.92 -13.93
N CYS A 161 -5.44 -3.73 -12.93
CA CYS A 161 -5.99 -3.67 -11.58
C CYS A 161 -5.02 -4.30 -10.58
N HIS A 162 -5.21 -4.01 -9.30
CA HIS A 162 -4.40 -4.57 -8.24
C HIS A 162 -5.14 -4.50 -6.91
N ASP A 163 -4.85 -5.42 -6.00
CA ASP A 163 -5.43 -5.41 -4.66
C ASP A 163 -4.50 -6.04 -3.63
N PHE A 164 -4.47 -5.43 -2.45
CA PHE A 164 -3.69 -5.95 -1.34
C PHE A 164 -4.46 -7.03 -0.62
N ASN A 165 -3.80 -8.13 -0.29
CA ASN A 165 -4.35 -9.08 0.68
C ASN A 165 -4.14 -8.54 2.10
N GLY A 166 -5.09 -7.73 2.57
CA GLY A 166 -5.09 -7.20 3.93
C GLY A 166 -5.19 -8.28 5.03
N THR A 167 -5.77 -9.44 4.73
CA THR A 167 -5.89 -10.54 5.72
C THR A 167 -4.56 -11.23 6.01
N ALA A 168 -3.64 -11.22 5.04
CA ALA A 168 -2.28 -11.72 5.18
C ALA A 168 -1.26 -10.59 5.45
N ALA A 169 -1.74 -9.39 5.82
CA ALA A 169 -0.87 -8.27 6.11
C ALA A 169 -0.05 -8.51 7.37
N THR A 170 1.24 -8.25 7.27
CA THR A 170 2.19 -8.25 8.39
C THR A 170 2.64 -6.81 8.66
N CYS A 171 3.31 -6.58 9.78
CA CYS A 171 3.88 -5.28 10.06
C CYS A 171 4.96 -4.87 9.02
N GLU A 172 5.57 -5.80 8.30
CA GLU A 172 6.58 -5.49 7.27
C GLU A 172 5.96 -5.16 5.90
N GLY A 173 4.77 -5.69 5.62
CA GLY A 173 4.12 -5.55 4.32
C GLY A 173 2.93 -6.48 4.14
N ALA A 174 2.21 -6.30 3.04
CA ALA A 174 1.10 -7.15 2.63
C ALA A 174 1.34 -7.69 1.22
N PRO A 175 0.92 -8.93 0.92
CA PRO A 175 0.92 -9.44 -0.45
C PRO A 175 0.01 -8.59 -1.34
N LEU A 176 0.39 -8.43 -2.60
CA LEU A 176 -0.32 -7.63 -3.60
C LEU A 176 -0.56 -8.48 -4.85
N LEU A 177 -1.81 -8.62 -5.26
CA LEU A 177 -2.18 -9.16 -6.56
C LEU A 177 -2.17 -8.04 -7.61
N VAL A 178 -1.61 -8.31 -8.78
CA VAL A 178 -1.56 -7.40 -9.92
C VAL A 178 -2.12 -8.12 -11.13
N GLY A 179 -3.26 -7.64 -11.64
CA GLY A 179 -3.83 -8.09 -12.91
C GLY A 179 -3.27 -7.29 -14.07
N PHE A 180 -3.09 -7.95 -15.21
CA PHE A 180 -2.54 -7.36 -16.43
C PHE A 180 -3.58 -7.28 -17.55
N SER A 181 -3.35 -6.37 -18.50
CA SER A 181 -4.21 -6.19 -19.69
C SER A 181 -4.34 -7.45 -20.55
N THR A 182 -3.38 -8.35 -20.48
CA THR A 182 -3.31 -9.61 -21.23
C THR A 182 -3.87 -10.81 -20.45
N GLY A 183 -4.47 -10.59 -19.28
CA GLY A 183 -5.14 -11.63 -18.50
C GLY A 183 -4.26 -12.39 -17.51
N GLN A 184 -2.94 -12.20 -17.52
CA GLN A 184 -2.06 -12.72 -16.47
C GLN A 184 -2.35 -12.05 -15.13
N ILE A 185 -2.01 -12.75 -14.04
CA ILE A 185 -2.08 -12.23 -12.68
C ILE A 185 -0.76 -12.54 -11.98
N GLN A 186 -0.16 -11.56 -11.31
CA GLN A 186 1.05 -11.76 -10.51
C GLN A 186 0.79 -11.47 -9.03
N LEU A 187 1.22 -12.38 -8.18
CA LEU A 187 1.35 -12.15 -6.73
C LEU A 187 2.76 -11.61 -6.44
N VAL A 188 2.84 -10.45 -5.81
CA VAL A 188 4.10 -9.81 -5.42
C VAL A 188 4.09 -9.44 -3.94
N HIS A 189 5.28 -9.32 -3.36
CA HIS A 189 5.48 -8.78 -2.00
C HIS A 189 6.28 -7.48 -2.09
N PRO A 190 5.62 -6.30 -2.09
CA PRO A 190 6.31 -5.03 -2.19
C PRO A 190 7.38 -4.85 -1.11
N GLY A 191 8.56 -4.36 -1.50
CA GLY A 191 9.71 -4.19 -0.60
C GLY A 191 10.54 -5.45 -0.36
N ARG A 192 10.08 -6.62 -0.83
CA ARG A 192 10.89 -7.87 -0.84
C ARG A 192 11.54 -8.05 -2.21
N ARG A 193 12.75 -8.63 -2.22
CA ARG A 193 13.50 -8.95 -3.46
C ARG A 193 13.07 -10.26 -4.13
N GLU A 194 12.06 -10.94 -3.57
CA GLU A 194 11.57 -12.21 -4.08
C GLU A 194 10.88 -12.06 -5.44
N GLN A 195 11.08 -13.02 -6.33
CA GLN A 195 10.39 -13.08 -7.60
C GLN A 195 8.90 -13.37 -7.36
N GLY A 196 8.03 -12.51 -7.90
CA GLY A 196 6.59 -12.71 -7.77
C GLY A 196 6.11 -13.96 -8.49
N LYS A 197 5.05 -14.60 -7.98
CA LYS A 197 4.44 -15.76 -8.61
C LYS A 197 3.46 -15.30 -9.69
N LEU A 198 3.64 -15.78 -10.92
CA LEU A 198 2.76 -15.50 -12.04
C LEU A 198 1.74 -16.63 -12.20
N PHE A 199 0.54 -16.26 -12.62
CA PHE A 199 -0.59 -17.15 -12.86
C PHE A 199 -1.19 -16.83 -14.23
N ASN A 200 -1.80 -17.84 -14.86
CA ASN A 200 -2.41 -17.73 -16.17
C ASN A 200 -1.40 -17.29 -17.25
N GLU A 201 -0.20 -17.88 -17.23
CA GLU A 201 0.89 -17.52 -18.16
C GLU A 201 0.56 -17.95 -19.59
N GLU A 202 -0.16 -19.08 -19.73
CA GLU A 202 -0.44 -19.76 -20.97
C GLU A 202 -1.58 -19.16 -21.81
N VAL A 203 -2.43 -18.31 -21.25
CA VAL A 203 -3.52 -17.68 -22.02
C VAL A 203 -2.96 -16.43 -22.72
N THR A 204 -2.27 -16.63 -23.83
CA THR A 204 -2.40 -15.68 -24.93
C THR A 204 -3.89 -15.62 -25.25
N THR A 205 -4.47 -14.43 -25.31
CA THR A 205 -5.81 -14.22 -25.86
C THR A 205 -5.92 -14.99 -27.17
N ASP A 206 -6.51 -16.19 -27.12
CA ASP A 206 -6.92 -16.89 -28.32
C ASP A 206 -7.89 -15.93 -29.00
N SER A 207 -7.52 -15.53 -30.20
CA SER A 207 -8.34 -14.74 -31.09
C SER A 207 -9.75 -15.32 -31.06
N LEU A 208 -10.69 -14.58 -30.47
CA LEU A 208 -12.12 -14.79 -30.74
C LEU A 208 -12.29 -14.52 -32.23
N ASN A 209 -12.23 -15.60 -33.01
CA ASN A 209 -12.56 -15.64 -34.43
C ASN A 209 -14.05 -15.95 -34.57
#